data_AF-A0A371KJ22-F1
#
_entry.id   AF-A0A371KJ22-F1
#
_cell.length_a   1.000
_cell.length_b   1.000
_cell.length_c   1.000
_cell.angle_alpha   90.00
_cell.angle_beta   90.00
_cell.angle_gamma   90.00
#
_symmetry.space_group_name_H-M   'P 1'
#
loop_
_entity.id
_entity.type
_entity.pdbx_description
1 polymer ?
#
loop_
_entity_poly.entity_id
_entity_poly.type
_entity_poly.pdbx_seq_one_letter_code
_entity_poly.pdbx_strand_id
1 'polypeptide(L)' 'NKRFLGDNGRLLAAIKARSEDVTADPDTVFDSVREELSAEYELLETARLDPYHEDHLGIVARPRED' A
#
# COMPACT_ATOMS: atom_id res chain seq x y z
N ASN A 1 -11.11 -4.66 -0.82
CA ASN A 1 -11.40 -4.36 -2.25
C ASN A 1 -11.29 -5.55 -3.19
N LYS A 2 -10.42 -6.55 -2.96
CA LYS A 2 -10.23 -7.75 -3.80
C LYS A 2 -11.53 -8.33 -4.38
N ARG A 3 -12.56 -8.54 -3.54
CA ARG A 3 -13.91 -9.02 -3.94
C ARG A 3 -14.55 -8.31 -5.16
N PHE A 4 -14.21 -7.05 -5.40
CA PHE A 4 -14.82 -6.22 -6.44
C PHE A 4 -13.86 -5.89 -7.59
N LEU A 5 -12.57 -6.25 -7.49
CA LEU A 5 -11.64 -6.09 -8.60
C LEU A 5 -11.88 -7.23 -9.60
N GLY A 6 -11.96 -6.89 -10.89
CA GLY A 6 -11.83 -7.89 -11.94
C GLY A 6 -10.41 -8.46 -12.01
N ASP A 7 -10.23 -9.54 -12.76
CA ASP A 7 -8.97 -10.31 -12.82
C ASP A 7 -7.77 -9.46 -13.25
N ASN A 8 -8.00 -8.49 -14.14
CA ASN A 8 -6.97 -7.53 -14.60
C ASN A 8 -6.98 -6.20 -13.82
N GLY A 9 -7.71 -6.12 -12.71
CA GLY A 9 -7.82 -4.93 -11.88
C GLY A 9 -6.48 -4.52 -11.27
N ARG A 10 -6.40 -3.25 -10.85
CA ARG A 10 -5.27 -2.71 -10.09
C ARG A 10 -5.78 -2.04 -8.84
N LEU A 11 -5.09 -2.28 -7.73
CA LEU A 11 -5.19 -1.47 -6.52
C LEU A 11 -4.20 -0.32 -6.66
N LEU A 12 -4.69 0.90 -6.53
CA LEU A 12 -3.88 2.08 -6.28
C LEU A 12 -4.22 2.56 -4.87
N ALA A 13 -3.25 2.50 -3.96
CA ALA A 13 -3.41 2.91 -2.58
C ALA A 13 -2.40 4.01 -2.24
N ALA A 14 -2.86 5.02 -1.50
CA ALA A 14 -2.01 6.03 -0.88
C ALA A 14 -2.11 5.85 0.64
N ILE A 15 -1.01 5.41 1.24
CA ILE A 15 -0.93 5.13 2.67
C ILE A 15 -0.40 6.37 3.35
N LYS A 16 -1.14 6.89 4.33
CA LYS A 16 -0.72 8.01 5.17
C LYS A 16 -0.29 7.49 6.52
N ALA A 17 1.01 7.39 6.76
CA ALA A 17 1.52 6.71 7.96
C ALA A 17 0.93 7.28 9.26
N ARG A 18 0.84 8.61 9.36
CA ARG A 18 0.33 9.31 10.56
C ARG A 18 -1.17 9.12 10.83
N SER A 19 -1.91 8.55 9.89
CA SER A 19 -3.31 8.17 10.10
C SER A 19 -3.48 6.70 10.46
N GLU A 20 -2.47 5.87 10.19
CA GLU A 20 -2.42 4.48 10.64
C GLU A 20 -1.85 4.40 12.06
N ASP A 21 -0.70 5.04 12.31
CA ASP A 21 -0.06 5.16 13.62
C ASP A 21 0.73 6.47 13.72
N VAL A 22 0.33 7.33 14.66
CA VAL A 22 1.00 8.63 14.88
C VAL A 22 2.30 8.51 15.68
N THR A 23 2.47 7.42 16.42
CA THR A 23 3.61 7.20 17.34
C THR A 23 4.75 6.41 16.71
N ALA A 24 4.46 5.61 15.70
CA ALA A 24 5.45 4.82 14.98
C ALA A 24 6.29 5.67 14.00
N ASP A 25 7.46 5.13 13.64
CA ASP A 25 8.23 5.61 12.50
C ASP A 25 7.47 5.28 11.20
N PRO A 26 7.35 6.22 10.24
CA PRO A 26 6.65 5.99 8.98
C PRO A 26 7.12 4.75 8.22
N ASP A 27 8.42 4.46 8.20
CA ASP A 27 8.95 3.30 7.48
C ASP A 27 8.49 1.98 8.10
N THR A 28 8.34 1.93 9.43
CA THR A 28 7.76 0.76 10.11
C THR A 28 6.30 0.55 9.72
N VAL A 29 5.52 1.63 9.61
CA VAL A 29 4.13 1.55 9.14
C VAL A 29 4.08 1.04 7.69
N PHE A 30 4.95 1.55 6.81
CA PHE A 30 4.99 1.12 5.42
C PHE A 30 5.36 -0.35 5.26
N ASP A 31 6.32 -0.84 6.03
CA ASP A 31 6.71 -2.26 5.99
C ASP A 31 5.58 -3.17 6.43
N SER A 32 4.87 -2.81 7.51
CA SER A 32 3.69 -3.56 7.96
C SER A 32 2.58 -3.59 6.91
N VAL A 33 2.29 -2.45 6.25
CA VAL A 33 1.27 -2.39 5.19
C VAL A 33 1.68 -3.20 3.96
N ARG A 34 2.96 -3.18 3.58
CA ARG A 34 3.47 -4.02 2.48
C ARG A 34 3.32 -5.50 2.80
N GLU A 35 3.64 -5.90 4.03
CA GLU A 35 3.50 -7.29 4.48
C GLU A 35 2.02 -7.73 4.41
N GLU A 36 1.11 -6.94 4.97
CA GLU A 36 -0.33 -7.24 4.95
C GLU A 36 -0.88 -7.33 3.53
N LEU A 37 -0.58 -6.34 2.68
CA LEU A 37 -1.06 -6.33 1.29
C LEU A 37 -0.48 -7.49 0.47
N SER A 38 0.78 -7.89 0.73
CA SER A 38 1.45 -8.95 -0.04
C SER A 38 0.82 -10.33 0.15
N ALA A 39 0.02 -10.53 1.21
CA ALA A 39 -0.72 -11.76 1.44
C ALA A 39 -1.79 -12.02 0.36
N GLU A 40 -2.46 -10.96 -0.11
CA GLU A 40 -3.60 -11.04 -1.04
C GLU A 40 -3.31 -10.43 -2.41
N TYR A 41 -2.27 -9.61 -2.51
CA TYR A 41 -1.87 -8.91 -3.71
C TYR A 41 -0.40 -9.16 -4.05
N GLU A 42 -0.07 -9.03 -5.33
CA GLU A 42 1.28 -8.83 -5.80
C GLU A 42 1.55 -7.33 -5.89
N LEU A 43 2.53 -6.85 -5.12
CA LEU A 43 2.99 -5.47 -5.18
C LEU A 43 3.82 -5.27 -6.46
N LEU A 44 3.38 -4.37 -7.32
CA LEU A 44 4.03 -4.07 -8.60
C LEU A 44 4.98 -2.88 -8.46
N GLU A 45 4.59 -1.87 -7.70
CA GLU A 45 5.39 -0.67 -7.47
C GLU A 45 5.04 -0.04 -6.11
N THR A 46 6.04 0.50 -5.44
CA THR A 46 5.84 1.39 -4.28
C THR A 46 6.73 2.59 -4.40
N ALA A 47 6.22 3.78 -4.09
CA ALA A 47 6.98 5.02 -4.15
C ALA A 47 6.64 5.94 -2.98
N ARG A 48 7.65 6.58 -2.39
CA ARG A 48 7.45 7.70 -1.47
C ARG A 48 6.83 8.86 -2.26
N LEU A 49 5.86 9.55 -1.67
CA LEU A 49 5.16 10.67 -2.34
C LEU A 49 5.72 12.05 -1.93
N ASP A 50 6.89 12.06 -1.30
CA ASP A 50 7.67 13.26 -1.02
C ASP A 50 8.13 13.95 -2.31
N PRO A 51 8.22 15.29 -2.34
CA PRO A 51 7.98 16.23 -1.23
C PRO A 51 6.52 16.70 -1.10
N TYR A 52 5.60 16.19 -1.93
CA TYR A 52 4.22 16.71 -2.00
C TYR A 52 3.32 16.17 -0.89
N HIS A 53 3.55 14.91 -0.48
CA HIS A 53 2.83 14.25 0.59
C HIS A 53 3.83 13.60 1.55
N GLU A 54 4.22 14.35 2.58
CA GLU A 54 5.10 13.87 3.66
C GLU A 54 4.49 12.67 4.37
N ASP A 55 5.32 11.67 4.67
CA ASP A 55 4.90 10.43 5.33
C ASP A 55 3.80 9.66 4.59
N HIS A 56 3.82 9.74 3.24
CA HIS A 56 2.95 8.92 2.40
C HIS A 56 3.69 7.95 1.48
N LEU A 57 3.09 6.78 1.30
CA LEU A 57 3.52 5.76 0.36
C LEU A 57 2.42 5.48 -0.67
N GLY A 58 2.75 5.64 -1.95
CA GLY A 58 1.95 5.12 -3.05
C GLY A 58 2.26 3.64 -3.26
N ILE A 59 1.22 2.83 -3.46
CA ILE A 59 1.31 1.41 -3.78
C ILE A 59 0.45 1.11 -5.00
N VAL A 60 1.05 0.43 -5.99
CA VAL A 60 0.35 -0.20 -7.11
C VAL A 60 0.45 -1.71 -6.95
N ALA A 61 -0.69 -2.39 -7.00
CA ALA A 61 -0.73 -3.84 -6.84
C ALA A 61 -1.81 -4.49 -7.72
N ARG A 62 -1.71 -5.80 -7.93
CA ARG A 62 -2.76 -6.62 -8.56
C ARG A 62 -3.16 -7.77 -7.62
N PRO A 63 -4.42 -8.23 -7.63
CA PRO A 63 -4.82 -9.37 -6.79
C PRO A 63 -4.00 -10.60 -7.19
N ARG A 64 -3.62 -11.42 -6.21
CA ARG A 64 -3.10 -12.76 -6.49
C ARG A 64 -4.25 -13.64 -6.97
N GLU A 65 -3.95 -14.48 -7.97
CA GLU A 65 -4.81 -15.60 -8.31
C GLU A 65 -4.77 -16.61 -7.16
N ASP A 66 -5.91 -17.22 -6.85
CA ASP A 66 -6.01 -18.26 -5.81
C ASP A 66 -5.36 -19.58 -6.25
#